data_AF-A0A2G5TR92-F1
#
_entry.id   AF-A0A2G5TR92-F1
#
_cell.length_a   1.000
_cell.length_b   1.000
_cell.length_c   1.000
_cell.angle_alpha   90.00
_cell.angle_beta   90.00
_cell.angle_gamma   90.00
#
_symmetry.space_group_name_H-M   'P 1'
#
loop_
_entity.id
_entity.type
_entity.pdbx_description
1 polymer ?
#
loop_
_entity_poly.entity_id
_entity_poly.type
_entity_poly.pdbx_seq_one_letter_code
_entity_poly.pdbx_strand_id
1 'polypeptide(L)'
;MDNEVQIGIDEIVKTEQWKNAKRINCDFYALNMTVEDICHVSEFYGKMLHISTRDLDFLKKTFTTSFKSVSWELHIRNFNRNEEISNLWGPAFIRESSRHWYFRIKDSNEECLKLKLRSNTFNFKFIKLNDVPNRAIVHNYNEN
;
A
#
# COMPACT_ATOMS: atom_id res chain seq x y z
N MET A 1 23.21 13.48 -7.23
CA MET A 1 23.79 12.15 -7.47
C MET A 1 22.70 11.16 -7.15
N ASP A 2 22.00 10.63 -8.16
CA ASP A 2 21.04 9.55 -7.96
C ASP A 2 21.34 8.45 -8.97
N ASN A 3 22.26 7.56 -8.58
CA ASN A 3 22.46 6.27 -9.25
C ASN A 3 21.43 5.26 -8.71
N GLU A 4 20.15 5.65 -8.67
CA GLU A 4 19.12 4.70 -8.27
C GLU A 4 18.93 3.68 -9.39
N VAL A 5 19.28 2.43 -9.09
CA VAL A 5 19.23 1.32 -10.03
C VAL A 5 17.78 1.06 -10.46
N GLN A 6 17.57 0.94 -11.76
CA GLN A 6 16.29 0.60 -12.38
C GLN A 6 16.45 -0.74 -13.10
N ILE A 7 15.55 -1.68 -12.85
CA ILE A 7 15.61 -3.04 -13.43
C ILE A 7 14.24 -3.38 -13.99
N GLY A 8 14.19 -3.79 -15.26
CA GLY A 8 12.99 -4.41 -15.84
C GLY A 8 12.75 -5.78 -15.23
N ILE A 9 11.56 -6.00 -14.67
CA ILE A 9 11.22 -7.25 -14.00
C ILE A 9 10.18 -8.09 -14.75
N ASP A 10 9.86 -7.74 -16.00
CA ASP A 10 8.82 -8.37 -16.82
C ASP A 10 8.96 -9.90 -16.90
N GLU A 11 10.18 -10.41 -16.96
CA GLU A 11 10.46 -11.85 -17.00
C GLU A 11 10.52 -12.47 -15.60
N ILE A 12 10.87 -11.69 -14.58
CA ILE A 12 10.97 -12.14 -13.19
C ILE A 12 9.57 -12.37 -12.60
N VAL A 13 8.62 -11.47 -12.85
CA VAL A 13 7.24 -11.57 -12.33
C VAL A 13 6.50 -12.81 -12.84
N LYS A 14 6.91 -13.33 -14.01
CA LYS A 14 6.33 -14.53 -14.63
C LYS A 14 6.82 -15.83 -14.00
N THR A 15 7.92 -15.79 -13.24
CA THR A 15 8.54 -16.99 -12.66
C THR A 15 7.69 -17.60 -11.55
N GLU A 16 7.79 -18.92 -11.40
CA GLU A 16 7.11 -19.63 -10.30
C GLU A 16 7.64 -19.18 -8.93
N GLN A 17 8.91 -18.79 -8.83
CA GLN A 17 9.51 -18.26 -7.61
C GLN A 17 8.81 -16.96 -7.18
N TRP A 18 8.52 -16.07 -8.13
CA TRP A 18 7.83 -14.81 -7.84
C TRP A 18 6.36 -15.04 -7.45
N LYS A 19 5.63 -15.84 -8.22
CA LYS A 19 4.21 -16.14 -7.97
C LYS A 19 3.94 -16.86 -6.64
N ASN A 20 4.90 -17.66 -6.18
CA ASN A 20 4.81 -18.40 -4.92
C ASN A 20 5.62 -17.76 -3.77
N ALA A 21 6.13 -16.53 -3.98
CA ALA A 21 6.90 -15.84 -2.96
C ALA A 21 6.03 -15.57 -1.72
N LYS A 22 6.62 -15.76 -0.53
CA LYS A 22 5.98 -15.35 0.74
C LYS A 22 6.24 -13.88 1.06
N ARG A 23 7.39 -13.39 0.59
CA ARG A 23 7.88 -12.03 0.80
C ARG A 23 8.67 -11.61 -0.43
N ILE A 24 8.50 -10.36 -0.83
CA ILE A 24 9.27 -9.73 -1.90
C ILE A 24 10.00 -8.50 -1.33
N ASN A 25 11.29 -8.38 -1.65
CA ASN A 25 12.08 -7.19 -1.35
C ASN A 25 12.80 -6.72 -2.62
N CYS A 26 12.53 -5.49 -3.05
CA CYS A 26 13.08 -4.87 -4.23
C CYS A 26 13.70 -3.51 -3.87
N ASP A 27 15.00 -3.51 -3.58
CA ASP A 27 15.74 -2.29 -3.20
C ASP A 27 16.07 -1.37 -4.41
N PHE A 28 15.64 -1.77 -5.62
CA PHE A 28 15.75 -1.05 -6.89
C PHE A 28 14.37 -0.64 -7.41
N TYR A 29 14.32 0.30 -8.35
CA TYR A 29 13.06 0.62 -9.06
C TYR A 29 12.75 -0.48 -10.05
N ALA A 30 11.70 -1.24 -9.75
CA ALA A 30 11.20 -2.27 -10.63
C ALA A 30 10.42 -1.61 -11.79
N LEU A 31 11.01 -1.62 -12.98
CA LEU A 31 10.34 -1.17 -14.19
C LEU A 31 9.31 -2.21 -14.62
N ASN A 32 8.18 -1.72 -15.13
CA ASN A 32 7.05 -2.51 -15.62
C ASN A 32 6.35 -3.39 -14.58
N MET A 33 6.71 -3.26 -13.30
CA MET A 33 5.95 -3.88 -12.20
C MET A 33 4.58 -3.22 -12.09
N THR A 34 3.54 -4.04 -11.98
CA THR A 34 2.17 -3.61 -11.68
C THR A 34 1.81 -3.97 -10.25
N VAL A 35 0.68 -3.48 -9.73
CA VAL A 35 0.21 -3.90 -8.40
C VAL A 35 -0.29 -5.33 -8.40
N GLU A 36 -0.81 -5.81 -9.52
CA GLU A 36 -1.26 -7.18 -9.74
C GLU A 36 -0.11 -8.19 -9.65
N ASP A 37 1.10 -7.79 -10.05
CA ASP A 37 2.30 -8.63 -9.95
C ASP A 37 2.74 -8.86 -8.50
N ILE A 38 2.28 -8.05 -7.55
CA ILE A 38 2.77 -8.06 -6.16
C ILE A 38 1.67 -8.23 -5.12
N CYS A 39 0.41 -7.99 -5.44
CA CYS A 39 -0.68 -7.98 -4.46
C CYS A 39 -1.01 -9.35 -3.86
N HIS A 40 -0.38 -10.43 -4.32
CA HIS A 40 -0.51 -11.77 -3.75
C HIS A 40 0.30 -11.98 -2.47
N VAL A 41 1.31 -11.14 -2.19
CA VAL A 41 2.16 -11.29 -0.99
C VAL A 41 1.70 -10.42 0.17
N SER A 42 1.81 -10.94 1.40
CA SER A 42 1.49 -10.17 2.61
C SER A 42 2.63 -9.25 3.05
N GLU A 43 3.86 -9.55 2.62
CA GLU A 43 5.07 -8.80 2.96
C GLU A 43 5.78 -8.32 1.69
N PHE A 44 5.78 -7.00 1.49
CA PHE A 44 6.37 -6.38 0.31
C PHE A 44 7.15 -5.14 0.71
N TYR A 45 8.36 -5.03 0.20
CA TYR A 45 9.20 -3.84 0.33
C TYR A 45 9.72 -3.53 -1.06
N GLY A 46 9.42 -2.36 -1.62
CA GLY A 46 9.81 -2.08 -2.98
C GLY A 46 9.68 -0.64 -3.44
N LYS A 47 10.15 -0.42 -4.66
CA LYS A 47 10.15 0.90 -5.31
C LYS A 47 9.50 0.79 -6.69
N MET A 48 8.57 1.71 -6.99
CA MET A 48 7.94 1.85 -8.30
C MET A 48 8.14 3.28 -8.82
N LEU A 49 8.09 3.45 -10.14
CA LEU A 49 8.17 4.77 -10.74
C LEU A 49 6.89 5.57 -10.51
N HIS A 50 5.74 4.90 -10.67
CA HIS A 50 4.42 5.50 -10.62
C HIS A 50 3.43 4.55 -9.95
N ILE A 51 2.36 5.10 -9.41
CA ILE A 51 1.17 4.36 -8.98
C ILE A 51 -0.04 5.25 -9.23
N SER A 52 -1.15 4.66 -9.68
CA SER A 52 -2.40 5.38 -9.86
C SER A 52 -3.26 5.33 -8.59
N THR A 53 -4.24 6.23 -8.48
CA THR A 53 -5.26 6.16 -7.42
C THR A 53 -6.13 4.91 -7.52
N ARG A 54 -6.31 4.34 -8.72
CA ARG A 54 -7.01 3.07 -8.92
C ARG A 54 -6.23 1.91 -8.32
N ASP A 55 -4.93 1.88 -8.54
CA ASP A 55 -4.03 0.85 -7.98
C ASP A 55 -4.05 0.92 -6.44
N LEU A 56 -4.02 2.13 -5.89
CA LEU A 56 -4.15 2.35 -4.44
C LEU A 56 -5.49 1.84 -3.90
N ASP A 57 -6.61 2.14 -4.57
CA ASP A 57 -7.93 1.65 -4.14
C ASP A 57 -8.04 0.12 -4.25
N PHE A 58 -7.45 -0.45 -5.30
CA PHE A 58 -7.35 -1.89 -5.51
C PHE A 58 -6.56 -2.56 -4.37
N LEU A 59 -5.36 -2.07 -4.05
CA LEU A 59 -4.55 -2.58 -2.94
C LEU A 59 -5.30 -2.48 -1.62
N LYS A 60 -5.92 -1.33 -1.32
CA LYS A 60 -6.73 -1.15 -0.11
C LYS A 60 -7.85 -2.20 -0.04
N LYS A 61 -8.61 -2.39 -1.11
CA LYS A 61 -9.70 -3.39 -1.16
C LYS A 61 -9.14 -4.80 -0.94
N THR A 62 -8.15 -5.20 -1.72
CA THR A 62 -7.49 -6.51 -1.64
C THR A 62 -6.99 -6.81 -0.23
N PHE A 63 -6.30 -5.87 0.42
CA PHE A 63 -5.81 -6.05 1.78
C PHE A 63 -6.95 -6.15 2.80
N THR A 64 -8.01 -5.36 2.66
CA THR A 64 -9.15 -5.40 3.59
C THR A 64 -10.04 -6.64 3.42
N THR A 65 -9.94 -7.40 2.33
CA THR A 65 -10.82 -8.55 2.06
C THR A 65 -10.12 -9.91 2.07
N SER A 66 -8.86 -9.97 1.68
CA SER A 66 -8.20 -11.23 1.33
C SER A 66 -7.05 -11.63 2.25
N PHE A 67 -6.59 -10.71 3.11
CA PHE A 67 -5.39 -10.90 3.92
C PHE A 67 -5.69 -11.01 5.41
N LYS A 68 -4.93 -11.86 6.11
CA LYS A 68 -4.91 -11.94 7.58
C LYS A 68 -3.87 -11.03 8.22
N SER A 69 -2.88 -10.61 7.44
CA SER A 69 -1.83 -9.68 7.86
C SER A 69 -1.24 -9.00 6.63
N VAL A 70 -0.84 -7.74 6.79
CA VAL A 70 -0.15 -6.97 5.74
C VAL A 70 0.97 -6.17 6.39
N SER A 71 2.15 -6.21 5.76
CA SER A 71 3.29 -5.35 6.04
C SER A 71 3.93 -4.94 4.73
N TRP A 72 3.45 -3.83 4.18
CA TRP A 72 3.93 -3.30 2.91
C TRP A 72 4.58 -1.94 3.08
N GLU A 73 5.69 -1.74 2.37
CA GLU A 73 6.28 -0.44 2.12
C GLU A 73 6.56 -0.28 0.63
N LEU A 74 6.00 0.77 0.05
CA LEU A 74 6.13 1.08 -1.37
C LEU A 74 6.57 2.52 -1.54
N HIS A 75 7.78 2.71 -2.07
CA HIS A 75 8.29 4.01 -2.44
C HIS A 75 7.96 4.33 -3.90
N ILE A 76 7.41 5.50 -4.16
CA ILE A 76 7.03 5.95 -5.50
C ILE A 76 7.93 7.12 -5.89
N ARG A 77 8.63 7.01 -7.02
CA ARG A 77 9.51 8.11 -7.45
C ARG A 77 8.71 9.38 -7.77
N ASN A 78 7.72 9.23 -8.65
CA ASN A 78 6.99 10.33 -9.25
C ASN A 78 5.53 10.29 -8.77
N PHE A 79 5.33 10.51 -7.47
CA PHE A 79 3.99 10.61 -6.90
C PHE A 79 3.48 12.05 -6.99
N ASN A 80 2.56 12.30 -7.92
CA ASN A 80 1.90 13.58 -8.04
C ASN A 80 0.55 13.50 -7.31
N ARG A 81 0.23 14.52 -6.51
CA ARG A 81 -1.10 14.85 -5.96
C ARG A 81 -1.55 14.11 -4.69
N ASN A 82 -1.34 14.82 -3.59
CA ASN A 82 -2.05 14.63 -2.33
C ASN A 82 -3.58 14.88 -2.42
N GLU A 83 -4.05 15.72 -3.36
CA GLU A 83 -5.47 16.06 -3.52
C GLU A 83 -6.29 14.88 -4.06
N GLU A 84 -5.72 14.06 -4.93
CA GLU A 84 -6.43 12.93 -5.54
C GLU A 84 -6.76 11.83 -4.52
N ILE A 85 -5.88 11.57 -3.55
CA ILE A 85 -6.15 10.60 -2.49
C ILE A 85 -7.25 11.11 -1.55
N SER A 86 -7.24 12.40 -1.20
CA SER A 86 -8.31 12.98 -0.38
C SER A 86 -9.67 12.89 -1.06
N ASN A 87 -9.72 13.02 -2.40
CA ASN A 87 -10.97 12.81 -3.15
C ASN A 87 -11.40 11.34 -3.17
N LEU A 88 -10.45 10.41 -3.16
CA LEU A 88 -10.71 8.97 -3.20
C LEU A 88 -11.18 8.41 -1.85
N TRP A 89 -10.50 8.76 -0.74
CA TRP A 89 -10.74 8.17 0.58
C TRP A 89 -11.23 9.18 1.62
N GLY A 90 -11.43 10.44 1.24
CA GLY A 90 -11.75 11.50 2.18
C GLY A 90 -10.51 12.02 2.94
N PRO A 91 -10.74 12.92 3.92
CA PRO A 91 -9.65 13.60 4.61
C PRO A 91 -8.78 12.63 5.41
N ALA A 92 -7.47 12.78 5.27
CA ALA A 92 -6.52 12.01 6.07
C ALA A 92 -6.48 12.52 7.52
N PHE A 93 -6.19 11.62 8.45
CA PHE A 93 -5.69 12.01 9.76
C PHE A 93 -4.23 12.43 9.65
N ILE A 94 -3.95 13.72 9.85
CA ILE A 94 -2.61 14.28 9.78
C ILE A 94 -1.94 14.15 11.14
N ARG A 95 -0.76 13.54 11.16
CA ARG A 95 0.11 13.50 12.34
C ARG A 95 1.54 13.76 11.88
N GLU A 96 2.15 14.80 12.45
CA GLU A 96 3.46 15.31 12.04
C GLU A 96 3.46 15.62 10.53
N SER A 97 4.43 15.08 9.79
CA SER A 97 4.55 15.19 8.32
C SER A 97 3.90 14.03 7.56
N SER A 98 3.06 13.21 8.21
CA SER A 98 2.46 12.02 7.62
C SER A 98 0.93 12.09 7.58
N ARG A 99 0.36 11.57 6.51
CA ARG A 99 -1.08 11.42 6.30
C ARG A 99 -1.47 9.97 6.57
N HIS A 100 -2.58 9.77 7.29
CA HIS A 100 -3.03 8.44 7.67
C HIS A 100 -4.49 8.24 7.31
N TRP A 101 -4.81 7.05 6.80
CA TRP A 101 -6.17 6.56 6.62
C TRP A 101 -6.30 5.21 7.30
N TYR A 102 -7.50 4.94 7.82
CA TYR A 102 -7.79 3.72 8.56
C TYR A 102 -9.05 3.09 7.96
N PHE A 103 -8.98 1.81 7.62
CA PHE A 103 -10.07 1.09 6.95
C PHE A 103 -10.41 -0.16 7.74
N ARG A 104 -11.70 -0.41 7.99
CA ARG A 104 -12.17 -1.68 8.55
C ARG A 104 -11.75 -2.84 7.64
N ILE A 105 -11.35 -3.94 8.25
CA ILE A 105 -11.06 -5.20 7.55
C ILE A 105 -12.33 -6.05 7.63
N LYS A 106 -12.65 -6.73 6.52
CA LYS A 106 -13.80 -7.61 6.45
C LYS A 106 -13.68 -8.70 7.54
N ASP A 107 -14.78 -8.95 8.24
CA ASP A 107 -14.87 -9.96 9.31
C ASP A 107 -13.91 -9.77 10.50
N SER A 108 -13.33 -8.57 10.69
CA SER A 108 -12.48 -8.24 11.84
C SER A 108 -13.07 -7.13 12.71
N ASN A 109 -13.24 -7.44 14.00
CA ASN A 109 -13.70 -6.49 15.02
C ASN A 109 -12.57 -5.91 15.88
N GLU A 110 -11.33 -6.39 15.71
CA GLU A 110 -10.19 -6.03 16.55
C GLU A 110 -9.11 -5.24 15.79
N GLU A 111 -9.05 -5.37 14.48
CA GLU A 111 -8.00 -4.78 13.65
C GLU A 111 -8.57 -3.93 12.51
N CYS A 112 -7.72 -3.03 12.02
CA CYS A 112 -7.98 -2.24 10.83
C CYS A 112 -6.71 -2.11 9.98
N LEU A 113 -6.89 -1.86 8.68
CA LEU A 113 -5.81 -1.49 7.80
C LEU A 113 -5.45 -0.02 8.04
N LYS A 114 -4.22 0.25 8.47
CA LYS A 114 -3.62 1.58 8.47
C LYS A 114 -2.84 1.76 7.16
N LEU A 115 -3.14 2.85 6.47
CA LEU A 115 -2.35 3.35 5.36
C LEU A 115 -1.70 4.67 5.78
N LYS A 116 -0.37 4.73 5.71
CA LYS A 116 0.41 5.93 5.99
C LYS A 116 1.10 6.39 4.72
N LEU A 117 0.96 7.67 4.38
CA LEU A 117 1.75 8.35 3.35
C LEU A 117 2.69 9.35 4.02
N ARG A 118 3.99 9.22 3.76
CA ARG A 118 5.01 10.20 4.15
C ARG A 118 5.92 10.45 2.96
N SER A 119 6.03 11.71 2.54
CA SER A 119 6.68 12.07 1.27
C SER A 119 6.06 11.24 0.13
N ASN A 120 6.83 10.38 -0.55
CA ASN A 120 6.32 9.49 -1.59
C ASN A 120 6.34 8.00 -1.17
N THR A 121 6.37 7.72 0.12
CA THR A 121 6.36 6.34 0.64
C THR A 121 4.99 6.02 1.24
N PHE A 122 4.38 4.97 0.71
CA PHE A 122 3.18 4.35 1.24
C PHE A 122 3.56 3.20 2.16
N ASN A 123 2.96 3.16 3.35
CA ASN A 123 3.06 2.04 4.27
C ASN A 123 1.67 1.51 4.58
N PHE A 124 1.45 0.23 4.29
CA PHE A 124 0.22 -0.48 4.62
C PHE A 124 0.51 -1.46 5.74
N LYS A 125 -0.27 -1.39 6.82
CA LYS A 125 -0.07 -2.27 7.96
C LYS A 125 -1.39 -2.52 8.70
N PHE A 126 -1.62 -3.76 9.12
CA PHE A 126 -2.69 -4.05 10.06
C PHE A 126 -2.29 -3.59 11.47
N ILE A 127 -3.22 -2.91 12.15
CA ILE A 127 -3.05 -2.45 13.53
C ILE A 127 -4.31 -2.78 14.32
N LYS A 128 -4.21 -2.82 15.65
CA LYS A 128 -5.39 -2.93 16.50
C LYS A 128 -6.23 -1.65 16.41
N LEU A 129 -7.54 -1.79 16.47
CA LEU A 129 -8.45 -0.64 16.50
C LEU A 129 -8.19 0.28 17.69
N ASN A 130 -7.78 -0.28 18.83
CA ASN A 130 -7.41 0.50 20.01
C ASN A 130 -6.13 1.33 19.81
N ASP A 131 -5.32 1.03 18.79
CA ASP A 131 -4.14 1.82 18.43
C ASP A 131 -4.49 2.98 17.47
N VAL A 132 -5.73 3.06 17.00
CA VAL A 132 -6.22 4.17 16.17
C VAL A 132 -6.38 5.42 17.05
N PRO A 133 -5.82 6.58 16.66
CA PRO A 133 -5.99 7.81 17.44
C PRO A 133 -7.47 8.22 17.58
N ASN A 134 -7.87 8.70 18.77
CA ASN A 134 -9.26 9.07 19.12
C ASN A 134 -9.96 10.10 18.21
N ARG A 135 -9.25 10.74 17.26
CA ARG A 135 -9.80 11.71 16.29
C ARG A 135 -9.65 11.26 14.84
N ALA A 136 -9.07 10.09 14.60
CA ALA A 136 -8.97 9.55 13.27
C ALA A 136 -10.30 8.93 12.85
N ILE A 137 -10.66 9.13 11.59
CA ILE A 137 -11.81 8.47 10.98
C ILE A 137 -11.39 7.05 10.62
N VAL A 138 -12.16 6.07 11.07
CA VAL A 138 -12.06 4.69 10.58
C VAL A 138 -13.16 4.49 9.55
N HIS A 139 -12.77 4.42 8.28
CA HIS A 139 -13.68 4.21 7.19
C HIS A 139 -14.26 2.79 7.25
N ASN A 140 -15.58 2.71 7.14
CA ASN A 140 -16.25 1.42 7.02
C ASN A 140 -15.86 0.74 5.71
N TYR A 141 -16.12 -0.57 5.66
CA TYR A 141 -16.09 -1.30 4.42
C TYR A 141 -17.20 -0.75 3.50
N ASN A 142 -16.84 -0.09 2.41
CA ASN A 142 -17.79 0.32 1.39
C ASN A 142 -17.95 -0.84 0.42
N GLU A 143 -19.07 -1.56 0.54
CA GLU A 143 -19.60 -2.47 -0.48
C GLU A 143 -20.14 -1.61 -1.63
N ASN A 144 -19.28 -1.30 -2.61
CA ASN A 144 -19.72 -0.88 -3.93
C ASN A 144 -19.35 -1.96 -4.94
#